data_AF-A0A0M0LDV4-F1
#
_entry.id   AF-A0A0M0LDV4-F1
#
_cell.length_a   1.000
_cell.length_b   1.000
_cell.length_c   1.000
_cell.angle_alpha   90.00
_cell.angle_beta   90.00
_cell.angle_gamma   90.00
#
_symmetry.space_group_name_H-M   'P 1'
#
loop_
_entity.id
_entity.type
_entity.pdbx_description
1 polymer ?
#
loop_
_entity_poly.entity_id
_entity_poly.type
_entity_poly.pdbx_seq_one_letter_code
_entity_poly.pdbx_strand_id
1 'polypeptide(L)'
;MILIPLLIGIIVGVVLILVTQLLLKKGYSKSTINVYTLGALVLGILIVAYGYTVVRGFEGFAYLLLGAPIVLFGIITFISNSKKTQTAQ
;
A
#
# COMPACT_ATOMS: atom_id res chain seq x y z
N MET A 1 -6.92 21.45 -6.38
CA MET A 1 -5.91 20.61 -5.70
C MET A 1 -6.39 19.18 -5.39
N ILE A 2 -7.49 18.70 -6.00
CA ILE A 2 -8.14 17.41 -5.70
C ILE A 2 -7.29 16.20 -6.08
N LEU A 3 -6.48 16.30 -7.14
CA LEU A 3 -5.62 15.20 -7.59
C LEU A 3 -4.33 15.06 -6.79
N ILE A 4 -3.95 16.02 -5.95
CA ILE A 4 -2.69 15.95 -5.19
C ILE A 4 -2.70 14.74 -4.23
N PRO A 5 -3.74 14.50 -3.42
CA PRO A 5 -3.85 13.29 -2.60
C PRO A 5 -3.73 11.99 -3.41
N LEU A 6 -4.32 11.95 -4.60
CA LEU A 6 -4.23 10.81 -5.51
C LEU A 6 -2.79 10.56 -5.98
N LEU A 7 -2.10 11.62 -6.42
CA LEU A 7 -0.70 11.53 -6.85
C LEU A 7 0.20 11.08 -5.70
N ILE A 8 0.01 11.61 -4.49
CA ILE A 8 0.76 11.19 -3.30
C ILE A 8 0.49 9.71 -3.01
N GLY A 9 -0.77 9.27 -3.06
CA GLY A 9 -1.14 7.86 -2.85
C GLY A 9 -0.46 6.92 -3.85
N ILE A 10 -0.41 7.32 -5.12
CA ILE A 10 0.30 6.57 -6.17
C ILE A 10 1.80 6.54 -5.89
N ILE A 11 2.42 7.67 -5.54
CA ILE A 11 3.85 7.74 -5.21
C ILE A 11 4.18 6.79 -4.05
N VAL A 12 3.37 6.81 -2.99
CA VAL A 12 3.55 5.91 -1.83
C VAL A 12 3.42 4.44 -2.26
N GLY A 13 2.45 4.11 -3.12
CA GLY A 13 2.29 2.77 -3.67
C GLY A 13 3.47 2.31 -4.54
N VAL A 14 4.05 3.21 -5.34
CA VAL A 14 5.27 2.92 -6.11
C VAL A 14 6.47 2.71 -5.19
N VAL A 15 6.63 3.54 -4.16
CA VAL A 15 7.68 3.39 -3.14
C VAL A 15 7.54 2.03 -2.43
N LEU A 16 6.32 1.61 -2.11
CA LEU A 16 6.05 0.30 -1.52
C LEU A 16 6.59 -0.85 -2.39
N ILE A 17 6.35 -0.80 -3.71
CA ILE A 17 6.88 -1.80 -4.65
C ILE A 17 8.42 -1.77 -4.68
N LEU A 18 9.01 -0.58 -4.79
CA LEU A 18 10.46 -0.42 -4.87
C LEU A 18 11.14 -0.96 -3.61
N VAL A 19 10.63 -0.62 -2.43
CA VAL A 19 11.17 -1.12 -1.15
C VAL A 19 11.02 -2.64 -1.07
N THR A 20 9.88 -3.18 -1.48
CA THR A 20 9.66 -4.64 -1.52
C THR A 20 10.68 -5.33 -2.43
N GLN A 21 10.96 -4.77 -3.61
CA GLN A 21 11.98 -5.30 -4.52
C GLN A 21 13.39 -5.20 -3.94
N LEU A 22 13.71 -4.12 -3.24
CA LEU A 22 15.00 -3.95 -2.55
C LEU A 22 15.17 -4.97 -1.42
N LEU A 23 14.12 -5.22 -0.63
CA LEU A 23 14.13 -6.25 0.42
C LEU A 23 14.33 -7.65 -0.17
N LEU A 24 13.68 -7.95 -1.30
CA LEU A 24 13.89 -9.19 -2.04
C LEU A 24 15.35 -9.33 -2.51
N LYS A 25 15.92 -8.28 -3.11
CA LYS A 25 17.33 -8.28 -3.58
C LYS A 25 18.34 -8.45 -2.45
N LYS A 26 18.03 -7.95 -1.25
CA LYS A 26 18.88 -8.10 -0.06
C LYS A 26 18.72 -9.46 0.64
N GLY A 27 17.86 -10.35 0.14
CA GLY A 27 17.67 -11.69 0.70
C GLY A 27 16.86 -11.72 1.99
N TYR A 28 16.04 -10.70 2.27
CA TYR A 28 15.16 -10.73 3.44
C TYR A 28 14.15 -11.89 3.35
N SER A 29 13.80 -12.43 4.52
CA SER A 29 12.82 -13.52 4.60
C SER A 29 11.46 -13.08 4.07
N LYS A 30 10.76 -13.99 3.37
CA LYS A 30 9.42 -13.73 2.82
C LYS A 30 8.43 -13.23 3.88
N SER A 31 8.56 -13.73 5.12
CA SER A 31 7.76 -13.28 6.27
C SER A 31 7.96 -11.79 6.55
N THR A 32 9.21 -11.32 6.58
CA THR A 32 9.53 -9.89 6.79
C THR A 32 8.88 -9.02 5.72
N ILE A 33 8.95 -9.43 4.46
CA ILE A 33 8.40 -8.67 3.35
C ILE A 33 6.86 -8.69 3.38
N ASN A 34 6.25 -9.81 3.78
CA ASN A 34 4.80 -9.90 3.97
C ASN A 34 4.31 -9.05 5.14
N VAL A 35 5.05 -8.99 6.25
CA VAL A 35 4.71 -8.11 7.38
C VAL A 35 4.78 -6.64 6.94
N TYR A 36 5.79 -6.27 6.17
CA TYR A 36 5.92 -4.93 5.63
C TYR A 36 4.75 -4.56 4.69
N THR A 37 4.39 -5.44 3.75
CA THR A 37 3.28 -5.19 2.82
C THR A 37 1.92 -5.18 3.52
N LEU A 38 1.70 -6.05 4.51
CA LEU A 38 0.51 -6.03 5.36
C LEU A 38 0.42 -4.73 6.17
N GLY A 39 1.53 -4.25 6.74
CA GLY A 39 1.58 -2.98 7.46
C GLY A 39 1.16 -1.81 6.57
N ALA A 40 1.65 -1.76 5.33
CA ALA A 40 1.27 -0.74 4.36
C ALA A 40 -0.21 -0.82 3.97
N LEU A 41 -0.75 -2.04 3.82
CA LEU A 41 -2.16 -2.28 3.51
C LEU A 41 -3.06 -1.81 4.66
N VAL A 42 -2.74 -2.18 5.90
CA VAL A 42 -3.46 -1.73 7.10
C VAL A 42 -3.42 -0.20 7.22
N LEU A 43 -2.27 0.42 6.99
CA LEU A 43 -2.15 1.88 6.99
C LEU A 43 -3.05 2.53 5.94
N GLY A 44 -3.09 1.99 4.72
CA GLY A 44 -4.00 2.46 3.67
C GLY A 44 -5.47 2.36 4.08
N ILE A 45 -5.88 1.25 4.69
CA ILE A 45 -7.25 1.09 5.20
C ILE A 45 -7.55 2.10 6.31
N LEU A 46 -6.63 2.32 7.24
CA LEU A 46 -6.82 3.29 8.33
C LEU A 46 -6.99 4.72 7.80
N ILE A 47 -6.22 5.09 6.76
CA ILE A 47 -6.36 6.40 6.10
C ILE A 47 -7.76 6.56 5.50
N VAL A 48 -8.27 5.54 4.79
CA VAL A 48 -9.62 5.55 4.22
C VAL A 48 -10.68 5.61 5.32
N ALA A 49 -10.53 4.79 6.37
CA ALA A 49 -11.46 4.75 7.49
C ALA A 49 -11.52 6.08 8.25
N TYR A 50 -10.37 6.73 8.46
CA TYR A 50 -10.28 8.06 9.07
C TYR A 50 -10.95 9.13 8.20
N GLY A 51 -10.69 9.10 6.89
CA GLY A 51 -11.36 9.97 5.92
C GLY A 51 -12.88 9.78 5.86
N TYR A 52 -13.37 8.57 6.13
CA TYR A 52 -14.80 8.30 6.13
C TYR A 52 -15.48 8.67 7.45
N THR A 53 -14.84 8.36 8.58
CA THR A 53 -15.47 8.48 9.91
C THR A 53 -15.25 9.83 10.58
N VAL A 54 -14.06 10.41 10.43
CA VAL A 54 -13.62 11.62 11.13
C VAL A 54 -13.68 12.85 10.22
N VAL A 55 -12.94 12.83 9.12
CA VAL A 55 -12.80 13.99 8.22
C VAL A 55 -13.89 13.90 7.15
N ARG A 56 -15.13 14.25 7.48
CA ARG A 56 -16.27 14.07 6.54
C ARG A 56 -16.24 15.07 5.38
N GLY A 57 -17.05 14.80 4.35
CA GLY A 57 -17.24 15.71 3.22
C GLY A 57 -16.09 15.65 2.20
N PHE A 58 -15.75 16.79 1.60
CA PHE A 58 -14.80 16.86 0.49
C PHE A 58 -13.37 16.51 0.89
N GLU A 59 -12.95 16.87 2.11
CA GLU A 59 -11.65 16.47 2.64
C GLU A 59 -11.57 14.96 2.87
N GLY A 60 -12.65 14.33 3.34
CA GLY A 60 -12.74 12.87 3.45
C GLY A 60 -12.55 12.15 2.13
N PHE A 61 -13.09 12.72 1.05
CA PHE A 61 -12.85 12.21 -0.29
C PHE A 61 -11.37 12.30 -0.70
N ALA A 62 -10.63 13.33 -0.27
CA ALA A 62 -9.18 13.40 -0.49
C ALA A 62 -8.42 12.29 0.25
N TYR A 63 -8.83 11.91 1.47
CA TYR A 63 -8.27 10.75 2.17
C TYR A 63 -8.58 9.42 1.47
N LEU A 64 -9.76 9.31 0.84
CA LEU A 64 -10.08 8.15 0.00
C LEU A 64 -9.19 8.11 -1.25
N LEU A 65 -8.99 9.24 -1.92
CA LEU A 65 -8.07 9.35 -3.05
C LEU A 65 -6.61 9.04 -2.68
N LEU A 66 -6.20 9.33 -1.44
CA LEU A 66 -4.88 8.99 -0.91
C LEU A 66 -4.76 7.50 -0.55
N GLY A 67 -5.72 6.99 0.21
CA GLY A 67 -5.67 5.64 0.78
C GLY A 67 -5.97 4.54 -0.24
N ALA A 68 -6.89 4.77 -1.19
CA ALA A 68 -7.28 3.74 -2.16
C ALA A 68 -6.12 3.25 -3.05
N PRO A 69 -5.25 4.12 -3.61
CA PRO A 69 -4.05 3.67 -4.31
C PRO A 69 -3.12 2.85 -3.40
N ILE A 70 -2.88 3.30 -2.17
CA ILE A 70 -1.99 2.60 -1.22
C ILE A 70 -2.50 1.19 -0.96
N VAL A 71 -3.80 1.03 -0.74
CA VAL A 71 -4.44 -0.29 -0.57
C VAL A 71 -4.29 -1.13 -1.83
N LEU A 72 -4.56 -0.56 -3.01
CA LEU A 72 -4.45 -1.28 -4.28
C LEU A 72 -3.03 -1.79 -4.55
N PHE A 73 -2.02 -0.93 -4.40
CA PHE A 73 -0.62 -1.32 -4.52
C PHE A 73 -0.18 -2.32 -3.43
N GLY A 74 -0.68 -2.17 -2.21
CA GLY A 74 -0.47 -3.11 -1.11
C GLY A 74 -0.98 -4.51 -1.44
N ILE A 75 -2.22 -4.62 -1.95
CA ILE A 75 -2.81 -5.90 -2.39
C ILE A 75 -2.00 -6.51 -3.53
N ILE A 76 -1.68 -5.74 -4.55
CA ILE A 76 -0.90 -6.21 -5.71
C ILE A 76 0.46 -6.75 -5.25
N THR A 77 1.15 -6.03 -4.37
CA THR A 77 2.47 -6.42 -3.88
C THR A 77 2.39 -7.67 -3.00
N PHE A 78 1.39 -7.74 -2.12
CA PHE A 78 1.17 -8.91 -1.25
C PHE A 78 0.87 -10.18 -2.05
N ILE A 79 -0.03 -10.09 -3.04
CA ILE A 79 -0.36 -11.21 -3.93
C ILE A 79 0.86 -11.61 -4.76
N SER A 80 1.60 -10.65 -5.32
CA SER A 80 2.78 -10.92 -6.14
C SER A 80 3.88 -11.65 -5.36
N ASN A 81 4.11 -11.26 -4.10
CA ASN A 81 5.04 -11.96 -3.21
C ASN A 81 4.53 -13.35 -2.82
N SER A 82 3.23 -13.49 -2.58
CA SER A 82 2.63 -14.77 -2.25
C SER A 82 2.72 -15.75 -3.43
N LYS A 83 2.49 -15.29 -4.67
CA LYS A 83 2.65 -16.13 -5.88
C LYS A 83 4.09 -16.52 -6.15
N LYS A 84 5.06 -15.62 -5.97
CA LYS A 84 6.50 -15.96 -6.02
C LYS A 84 6.90 -17.06 -5.03
N THR A 85 6.07 -17.33 -4.02
CA THR A 85 6.31 -18.40 -3.07
C THR A 85 6.02 -19.78 -3.65
N GLN A 86 5.05 -19.91 -4.57
CA GLN A 86 4.66 -21.19 -5.17
C GLN A 86 5.61 -21.66 -6.28
N THR A 87 6.34 -20.76 -6.94
CA THR A 87 7.23 -21.12 -8.06
C THR A 87 8.66 -21.45 -7.64
N ALA A 88 8.99 -21.25 -6.36
CA ALA A 88 10.32 -21.47 -5.78
C ALA A 88 10.36 -22.63 -4.77
N GLN A 89 9.30 -23.45 -4.76
CA GLN A 89 9.24 -24.75 -4.10
C GLN A 89 9.24 -25.84 -5.17
#